data_AF-A0A6B3EXZ5-F1
#
_entry.id   AF-A0A6B3EXZ5-F1
#
_cell.length_a   1.000
_cell.length_b   1.000
_cell.length_c   1.000
_cell.angle_alpha   90.00
_cell.angle_beta   90.00
_cell.angle_gamma   90.00
#
_symmetry.space_group_name_H-M   'P 1'
#
loop_
_entity.id
_entity.type
_entity.pdbx_description
1 polymer ?
#
loop_
_entity_poly.entity_id
_entity_poly.type
_entity_poly.pdbx_seq_one_letter_code
_entity_poly.pdbx_strand_id
1 'polypeptide(L)'
;VCRRMVHWGIASGVVLGALVIAGRPLYIPLFSGDSVVHDAAFPALLVVAFVQPVCGIVYVLDGVLMGAGDGRYLAVAMILTLAVFTPVALLVPVWGGGLTALWGAMALMMVVRMLTLWLRSRSGRWVVTGASR
;
A
#
# COMPACT_ATOMS: atom_id res chain seq x y z
N VAL A 1 7.23 0.36 -20.53
CA VAL A 1 6.65 1.72 -20.64
C VAL A 1 6.46 2.40 -19.27
N CYS A 2 6.12 1.71 -18.17
CA CYS A 2 5.84 2.35 -16.86
C CYS A 2 7.05 2.66 -15.95
N ARG A 3 8.31 2.46 -16.38
CA ARG A 3 9.48 2.56 -15.47
C ARG A 3 9.63 3.92 -14.79
N ARG A 4 9.41 5.01 -15.53
CA ARG A 4 9.50 6.38 -14.98
C ARG A 4 8.39 6.68 -13.98
N MET A 5 7.16 6.21 -14.23
CA MET A 5 6.04 6.37 -13.32
C MET A 5 6.26 5.60 -12.01
N VAL A 6 6.79 4.38 -12.10
CA VAL A 6 7.16 3.58 -10.91
C VAL A 6 8.24 4.28 -10.09
N HIS A 7 9.27 4.87 -10.73
CA HIS A 7 10.28 5.65 -10.01
C HIS A 7 9.68 6.85 -9.26
N TRP A 8 8.76 7.58 -9.89
CA TRP A 8 8.05 8.67 -9.22
C TRP A 8 7.19 8.18 -8.06
N GLY A 9 6.52 7.03 -8.19
CA GLY A 9 5.78 6.39 -7.10
C GLY A 9 6.67 6.01 -5.93
N ILE A 10 7.86 5.45 -6.19
CA ILE A 10 8.83 5.13 -5.13
C ILE A 10 9.33 6.42 -4.48
N ALA A 11 9.74 7.41 -5.27
CA ALA A 11 10.27 8.67 -4.75
C ALA A 11 9.26 9.41 -3.89
N SER A 12 8.00 9.53 -4.35
CA SER A 12 6.93 10.14 -3.56
C SER A 12 6.62 9.33 -2.30
N GLY A 13 6.59 8.01 -2.37
CA GLY A 13 6.42 7.15 -1.21
C GLY A 13 7.54 7.28 -0.18
N VAL A 14 8.81 7.39 -0.61
CA VAL A 14 9.94 7.65 0.30
C VAL A 14 9.80 9.01 0.97
N VAL A 15 9.48 10.05 0.20
CA VAL A 15 9.27 11.41 0.74
C VAL A 15 8.11 11.42 1.74
N LEU A 16 6.98 10.82 1.40
CA LEU A 16 5.82 10.74 2.30
C LEU A 16 6.13 9.93 3.55
N GLY A 17 6.84 8.81 3.43
CA GLY A 17 7.27 8.01 4.59
C GLY A 17 8.17 8.82 5.53
N ALA A 18 9.12 9.58 4.99
CA ALA A 18 9.96 10.47 5.78
C ALA A 18 9.14 11.59 6.46
N LEU A 19 8.19 12.20 5.74
CA LEU A 19 7.31 13.24 6.26
C LEU A 19 6.40 12.73 7.38
N VAL A 20 5.91 11.49 7.31
CA VAL A 20 5.13 10.88 8.39
C VAL A 20 5.96 10.81 9.69
N ILE A 21 7.20 10.34 9.61
CA ILE A 21 8.05 10.22 10.81
C ILE A 21 8.50 11.59 11.33
N ALA A 22 8.93 12.48 10.44
CA ALA A 22 9.39 13.83 10.81
C ALA A 22 8.26 14.72 11.33
N GLY A 23 7.04 14.56 10.79
CA GLY A 23 5.85 15.32 11.17
C GLY A 23 5.17 14.83 12.44
N ARG A 24 5.57 13.67 12.98
CA ARG A 24 5.02 13.06 14.20
C ARG A 24 4.71 14.05 15.34
N PRO A 25 5.64 14.94 15.77
CA PRO A 25 5.37 15.86 16.88
C PRO A 25 4.32 16.92 16.56
N LEU A 26 4.04 17.19 15.28
CA LEU A 26 3.06 18.20 14.87
C LEU A 26 1.64 17.65 14.91
N TYR A 27 1.42 16.41 14.46
CA TYR A 27 0.06 15.89 14.29
C TYR A 27 -0.39 14.92 15.40
N ILE A 28 0.50 14.14 16.05
CA ILE A 28 0.07 13.21 17.09
C ILE A 28 -0.65 13.90 18.27
N PRO A 29 -0.13 15.04 18.81
CA PRO A 29 -0.79 15.73 19.93
C PRO A 29 -2.18 16.29 19.58
N LEU A 30 -2.49 16.47 18.29
CA LEU A 30 -3.81 16.93 17.85
C LEU A 30 -4.90 15.86 18.00
N PHE A 31 -4.52 14.57 17.99
CA PHE A 31 -5.46 13.46 18.11
C PHE A 31 -5.66 12.99 19.55
N SER A 32 -4.60 13.00 20.36
CA SER A 32 -4.66 12.55 21.75
C SER A 32 -3.58 13.24 22.59
N GLY A 33 -3.91 13.56 23.85
CA GLY A 33 -2.94 14.03 24.84
C GLY A 33 -2.31 12.90 25.69
N ASP A 34 -2.77 11.66 25.53
CA ASP A 34 -2.31 10.52 26.34
C ASP A 34 -1.01 9.90 25.78
N SER A 35 0.03 9.83 26.61
CA SER A 35 1.32 9.23 26.27
C SER A 35 1.22 7.76 25.87
N VAL A 36 0.28 7.00 26.45
CA VAL A 36 0.07 5.59 26.13
C VAL A 36 -0.31 5.40 24.66
N VAL A 37 -1.14 6.31 24.12
CA VAL A 37 -1.54 6.29 22.72
C VAL A 37 -0.36 6.64 21.81
N HIS A 38 0.49 7.58 22.22
CA HIS A 38 1.66 8.01 21.44
C HIS A 38 2.70 6.91 21.32
N ASP A 39 2.91 6.17 22.42
CA ASP A 39 3.86 5.06 22.49
C ASP A 39 3.36 3.86 21.68
N ALA A 40 2.06 3.56 21.73
CA ALA A 40 1.45 2.52 20.90
C ALA A 40 1.45 2.87 19.40
N ALA A 41 1.27 4.15 19.05
CA ALA A 41 1.22 4.61 17.66
C ALA A 41 2.59 4.63 16.97
N PHE A 42 3.68 4.89 17.70
CA PHE A 42 5.00 5.03 17.12
C PHE A 42 5.48 3.80 16.31
N PRO A 43 5.47 2.56 16.84
CA PRO A 43 5.88 1.39 16.07
C PRO A 43 4.98 1.13 14.86
N ALA A 44 3.67 1.42 14.96
CA ALA A 44 2.76 1.35 13.83
C ALA A 44 3.10 2.38 12.73
N LEU A 45 3.43 3.61 13.11
CA LEU A 45 3.84 4.66 12.17
C LEU A 45 5.15 4.34 11.45
N LEU A 46 6.07 3.62 12.11
CA LEU A 46 7.26 3.10 11.44
C LEU A 46 6.88 2.12 10.33
N VAL A 47 5.98 1.16 10.60
CA VAL A 47 5.47 0.25 9.57
C VAL A 47 4.84 1.04 8.42
N VAL A 48 4.01 2.03 8.72
CA VAL A 48 3.39 2.90 7.69
C VAL A 48 4.47 3.56 6.84
N ALA A 49 5.47 4.19 7.45
CA ALA A 49 6.52 4.92 6.76
C ALA A 49 7.34 4.00 5.84
N PHE A 50 7.70 2.80 6.31
CA PHE A 50 8.42 1.81 5.51
C PHE A 50 7.59 1.25 4.35
N VAL A 51 6.27 1.23 4.48
CA VAL A 51 5.36 0.71 3.46
C VAL A 51 4.98 1.76 2.41
N GLN A 52 5.13 3.06 2.70
CA GLN A 52 4.79 4.14 1.76
C GLN A 52 5.39 3.99 0.34
N PRO A 53 6.66 3.56 0.16
CA PRO A 53 7.20 3.30 -1.19
C PRO A 53 6.43 2.22 -1.96
N VAL A 54 6.01 1.15 -1.28
CA VAL A 54 5.19 0.08 -1.85
C VAL A 54 3.82 0.61 -2.25
N CYS A 55 3.20 1.40 -1.37
CA CYS A 55 1.93 2.07 -1.66
C CYS A 55 2.03 2.97 -2.90
N GLY A 56 3.11 3.75 -3.03
CA GLY A 56 3.34 4.61 -4.20
C GLY A 56 3.38 3.84 -5.51
N ILE A 57 4.03 2.66 -5.54
CA ILE A 57 4.02 1.78 -6.72
C ILE A 57 2.61 1.28 -7.01
N VAL A 58 1.91 0.79 -6.00
CA VAL A 58 0.54 0.24 -6.12
C VAL A 58 -0.41 1.29 -6.67
N TYR A 59 -0.42 2.49 -6.10
CA TYR A 59 -1.33 3.57 -6.51
C TYR A 59 -1.07 4.04 -7.95
N VAL A 60 0.20 4.11 -8.37
CA VAL A 60 0.56 4.41 -9.76
C VAL A 60 0.05 3.32 -10.70
N LEU A 61 0.27 2.05 -10.38
CA LEU A 61 -0.15 0.94 -11.24
C LEU A 61 -1.67 0.78 -11.29
N ASP A 62 -2.37 0.98 -10.16
CA ASP A 62 -3.83 1.00 -10.10
C ASP A 62 -4.39 2.07 -11.04
N GLY A 63 -3.85 3.30 -10.99
CA GLY A 63 -4.27 4.38 -11.88
C GLY A 63 -4.03 4.07 -13.36
N VAL A 64 -2.88 3.48 -13.69
CA VAL A 64 -2.55 3.09 -15.08
C VAL A 64 -3.48 2.00 -15.60
N LEU A 65 -3.74 0.95 -14.80
CA LEU A 65 -4.59 -0.17 -15.20
C LEU A 65 -6.07 0.24 -15.26
N MET A 66 -6.52 1.10 -14.35
CA MET A 66 -7.86 1.65 -14.36
C MET A 66 -8.07 2.55 -15.59
N GLY A 67 -7.09 3.41 -15.90
CA GLY A 67 -7.11 4.23 -17.12
C GLY A 67 -7.04 3.42 -18.42
N ALA A 68 -6.44 2.23 -18.40
CA ALA A 68 -6.44 1.29 -19.53
C ALA A 68 -7.72 0.45 -19.65
N GLY A 69 -8.68 0.59 -18.73
CA GLY A 69 -9.95 -0.14 -18.74
C GLY A 69 -9.87 -1.56 -18.16
N ASP A 70 -8.80 -1.93 -17.46
CA ASP A 70 -8.59 -3.28 -16.93
C ASP A 70 -9.30 -3.53 -15.58
N GLY A 71 -10.51 -2.99 -15.43
CA GLY A 71 -11.26 -3.00 -14.16
C GLY A 71 -11.62 -4.40 -13.67
N ARG A 72 -11.91 -5.34 -14.59
CA ARG A 72 -12.23 -6.72 -14.22
C ARG A 72 -11.03 -7.45 -13.61
N TYR A 73 -9.82 -7.17 -14.09
CA TYR A 73 -8.60 -7.70 -13.48
C TYR A 73 -8.39 -7.11 -12.09
N LEU A 74 -8.55 -5.80 -11.93
CA LEU A 74 -8.41 -5.12 -10.64
C LEU A 74 -9.38 -5.69 -9.59
N ALA A 75 -10.63 -5.98 -9.98
CA ALA A 75 -11.61 -6.60 -9.10
C ALA A 75 -11.15 -7.99 -8.61
N VAL A 76 -10.67 -8.86 -9.52
CA VAL A 76 -10.17 -10.20 -9.15
C VAL A 76 -8.90 -10.09 -8.30
N ALA A 77 -8.00 -9.18 -8.62
CA ALA A 77 -6.79 -8.92 -7.84
C ALA A 77 -7.12 -8.45 -6.41
N MET A 78 -8.17 -7.64 -6.23
CA MET A 78 -8.68 -7.24 -4.91
C MET A 78 -9.25 -8.43 -4.13
N ILE A 79 -9.99 -9.33 -4.78
CA ILE A 79 -10.52 -10.54 -4.12
C ILE A 79 -9.36 -11.42 -3.63
N LEU A 80 -8.33 -11.65 -4.47
CA LEU A 80 -7.13 -12.38 -4.06
C LEU A 80 -6.40 -11.69 -2.90
N THR A 81 -6.27 -10.37 -2.96
CA THR A 81 -5.66 -9.59 -1.89
C THR A 81 -6.42 -9.77 -0.59
N LEU A 82 -7.76 -9.71 -0.63
CA LEU A 82 -8.62 -9.91 0.53
C LEU A 82 -8.53 -11.33 1.08
N ALA A 83 -8.46 -12.34 0.20
CA ALA A 83 -8.33 -13.74 0.59
C ALA A 83 -7.01 -14.01 1.34
N VAL A 84 -5.93 -13.29 1.03
CA VAL A 84 -4.65 -13.38 1.76
C VAL A 84 -4.65 -12.51 3.01
N PHE A 85 -5.16 -11.29 2.93
CA PHE A 85 -5.16 -10.34 4.05
C PHE A 85 -6.05 -10.79 5.21
N THR A 86 -7.29 -11.21 4.92
CA THR A 86 -8.29 -11.56 5.92
C THR A 86 -7.81 -12.59 6.95
N PRO A 87 -7.29 -13.78 6.57
CA PRO A 87 -6.84 -14.76 7.55
C PRO A 87 -5.68 -14.24 8.39
N VAL A 88 -4.74 -13.49 7.80
CA VAL A 88 -3.61 -12.93 8.54
C VAL A 88 -4.09 -11.88 9.54
N ALA A 89 -4.99 -10.98 9.15
CA ALA A 89 -5.55 -9.97 10.04
C ALA A 89 -6.37 -10.59 11.18
N LEU A 90 -7.13 -11.66 10.92
CA LEU A 90 -7.91 -12.37 11.94
C LEU A 90 -7.02 -13.16 12.92
N LEU A 91 -5.82 -13.59 12.50
CA LEU A 91 -4.87 -14.26 13.39
C LEU A 91 -4.12 -13.30 14.33
N VAL A 92 -4.04 -12.01 14.00
CA VAL A 92 -3.38 -10.99 14.84
C VAL A 92 -3.88 -11.03 16.29
N PRO A 93 -5.19 -10.89 16.59
CA PRO A 93 -5.67 -10.94 17.97
C PRO A 93 -5.50 -12.31 18.63
N VAL A 94 -5.56 -13.40 17.86
CA VAL A 94 -5.40 -14.78 18.36
C VAL A 94 -4.00 -15.00 18.93
N TRP A 95 -2.99 -14.35 18.35
CA TRP A 95 -1.60 -14.41 18.82
C TRP A 95 -1.22 -13.27 19.77
N GLY A 96 -2.21 -12.50 20.26
CA GLY A 96 -1.97 -11.36 21.15
C GLY A 96 -1.30 -10.17 20.44
N GLY A 97 -1.34 -10.11 19.11
CA GLY A 97 -0.80 -9.00 18.34
C GLY A 97 -1.62 -7.73 18.51
N GLY A 98 -0.93 -6.61 18.73
CA GLY A 98 -1.56 -5.29 18.87
C GLY A 98 -1.61 -4.49 17.56
N LEU A 99 -1.74 -3.17 17.70
CA LEU A 99 -1.85 -2.21 16.59
C LEU A 99 -0.75 -2.37 15.53
N THR A 100 0.51 -2.53 15.94
CA THR A 100 1.65 -2.69 15.03
C THR A 100 1.53 -3.95 14.18
N ALA A 101 1.08 -5.07 14.76
CA ALA A 101 0.92 -6.33 14.03
C ALA A 101 -0.20 -6.22 12.98
N LEU A 102 -1.28 -5.49 13.31
CA LEU A 102 -2.36 -5.21 12.35
C LEU A 102 -1.88 -4.33 11.20
N TRP A 103 -1.05 -3.32 11.47
CA TRP A 103 -0.39 -2.53 10.41
C TRP A 103 0.58 -3.39 9.58
N GLY A 104 1.21 -4.39 10.17
CA GLY A 104 1.97 -5.41 9.45
C GLY A 104 1.09 -6.23 8.49
N ALA A 105 -0.13 -6.59 8.90
CA ALA A 105 -1.09 -7.23 8.00
C ALA A 105 -1.52 -6.29 6.86
N MET A 106 -1.70 -4.99 7.13
CA MET A 106 -1.95 -3.99 6.08
C MET A 106 -0.74 -3.84 5.14
N ALA A 107 0.48 -3.93 5.66
CA ALA A 107 1.70 -3.95 4.85
C ALA A 107 1.71 -5.15 3.89
N LEU A 108 1.38 -6.35 4.40
CA LEU A 108 1.23 -7.55 3.59
C LEU A 108 0.19 -7.35 2.48
N MET A 109 -0.96 -6.76 2.82
CA MET A 109 -1.99 -6.43 1.84
C MET A 109 -1.41 -5.58 0.68
N MET A 110 -0.64 -4.54 0.99
CA MET A 110 -0.01 -3.69 -0.03
C MET A 110 1.05 -4.42 -0.85
N VAL A 111 1.80 -5.34 -0.25
CA VAL A 111 2.78 -6.18 -0.98
C VAL A 111 2.06 -7.13 -1.95
N VAL A 112 0.99 -7.79 -1.52
CA VAL A 112 0.19 -8.67 -2.40
C VAL A 112 -0.38 -7.88 -3.58
N ARG A 113 -0.90 -6.68 -3.33
CA ARG A 113 -1.33 -5.76 -4.39
C ARG A 113 -0.19 -5.42 -5.35
N MET A 114 0.96 -5.02 -4.82
CA MET A 114 2.12 -4.67 -5.65
C MET A 114 2.48 -5.84 -6.57
N LEU A 115 2.53 -7.06 -6.05
CA LEU A 115 2.87 -8.26 -6.83
C LEU A 115 1.83 -8.53 -7.93
N THR A 116 0.54 -8.49 -7.62
CA THR A 116 -0.52 -8.75 -8.62
C THR A 116 -0.46 -7.71 -9.75
N LEU A 117 -0.43 -6.42 -9.41
CA LEU A 117 -0.37 -5.34 -10.40
C LEU A 117 0.94 -5.35 -11.19
N TRP A 118 2.06 -5.64 -10.54
CA TRP A 118 3.36 -5.71 -11.20
C TRP A 118 3.41 -6.85 -12.22
N LEU A 119 2.95 -8.05 -11.85
CA LEU A 119 2.83 -9.19 -12.77
C LEU A 119 1.94 -8.86 -13.97
N ARG A 120 0.80 -8.19 -13.73
CA ARG A 120 -0.10 -7.75 -14.80
C ARG A 120 0.56 -6.75 -15.73
N SER A 121 1.23 -5.74 -15.18
CA SER A 121 1.90 -4.69 -15.94
C SER A 121 3.00 -5.27 -16.85
N ARG A 122 3.69 -6.33 -16.38
CA ARG A 122 4.74 -7.02 -17.14
C ARG A 122 4.18 -7.92 -18.24
N SER A 123 2.96 -8.42 -18.11
CA SER A 123 2.31 -9.29 -19.10
C SER A 123 1.92 -8.58 -20.41
N GLY A 124 1.96 -7.25 -20.46
CA GLY A 124 1.71 -6.44 -21.67
C GLY A 124 0.28 -6.45 -22.22
N ARG A 125 -0.56 -7.43 -21.82
CA ARG A 125 -1.97 -7.62 -22.23
C ARG A 125 -2.96 -6.56 -21.73
N TRP A 126 -2.48 -5.54 -21.05
CA TRP A 126 -3.27 -4.40 -20.57
C TRP A 126 -3.18 -3.19 -21.52
N VAL A 127 -2.22 -3.19 -22.45
CA VAL A 127 -2.07 -2.12 -23.44
C VAL A 127 -3.10 -2.32 -24.54
N VAL A 128 -4.18 -1.56 -24.48
CA VAL A 128 -5.06 -1.38 -25.63
C VAL A 128 -4.31 -0.48 -26.61
N THR A 129 -3.72 -1.07 -27.66
CA THR A 129 -3.15 -0.31 -28.78
C THR A 129 -4.31 0.28 -29.58
N GLY A 130 -4.83 1.42 -29.13
CA GLY A 130 -5.80 2.19 -29.88
C GLY A 130 -5.15 2.79 -31.13
N ALA A 131 -5.01 2.00 -32.20
CA ALA A 131 -4.84 2.44 -33.58
C ALA A 131 -4.91 1.23 -34.54
N SER A 132 -6.12 0.77 -34.83
CA SER A 132 -6.45 0.36 -36.20
C SER A 132 -7.60 1.27 -36.63
N ARG A 133 -7.25 2.43 -37.16
CA ARG A 133 -8.15 3.23 -37.98
C ARG A 133 -7.49 3.43 -39.33
#